data_AF-F0IDI5-F1
#
_entry.id   AF-F0IDI5-F1
#
_cell.length_a   1.000
_cell.length_b   1.000
_cell.length_c   1.000
_cell.angle_alpha   90.00
_cell.angle_beta   90.00
_cell.angle_gamma   90.00
#
_symmetry.space_group_name_H-M   'P 1'
#
loop_
_entity.id
_entity.type
_entity.pdbx_description
1 polymer ?
#
loop_
_entity_poly.entity_id
_entity_poly.type
_entity_poly.pdbx_seq_one_letter_code
_entity_poly.pdbx_strand_id
1 'polypeptide(L)'
;MKKVILSLMAIAAFVGCSKSNNDESPTIPEGTYPKEITYKDGKEKKLSKETFNIQDGKILSIVKEFYGRDGETVEKKTVKTFSYNGDLPTKSVYEGDGQAYTEEYEYESGKLTKKTVTYAGGGKPTVTTYSYEGDRLIREVLATPMKYSKEGREEEVTQYNEKDFVHSGERVTVNEKNYTKFKDGKEKYVNTLTSVFTIQGGNLIHRKTESTSLKEEGTYTYDDKKNPTFSNLKKILTPSYFMTSEGSRNNILTKEITSKAENKEESKQKYIYKYTYNDKGYPTTRKEYEVKGSVEEHIMTEEYTY
;
A
#
# COMPACT_ATOMS: atom_id res chain seq x y z
N MET A 1 37.24 -48.60 37.72
CA MET A 1 37.99 -47.32 37.56
C MET A 1 37.68 -46.80 36.15
N LYS A 2 36.94 -45.68 36.01
CA LYS A 2 37.45 -44.38 35.50
C LYS A 2 38.42 -44.53 34.32
N LYS A 3 38.29 -43.94 33.14
CA LYS A 3 37.42 -42.91 32.52
C LYS A 3 37.78 -42.85 31.01
N VAL A 4 36.99 -42.06 30.27
CA VAL A 4 37.31 -41.33 29.01
C VAL A 4 37.18 -42.12 27.70
N ILE A 5 36.00 -42.00 27.07
CA ILE A 5 35.92 -41.99 25.60
C ILE A 5 35.66 -40.54 25.22
N LEU A 6 36.64 -39.98 24.51
CA LEU A 6 36.71 -38.62 24.01
C LEU A 6 35.62 -38.43 22.93
N SER A 7 34.69 -37.51 23.16
CA SER A 7 33.76 -37.02 22.15
C SER A 7 34.51 -36.15 21.14
N LEU A 8 34.64 -36.62 19.90
CA LEU A 8 35.09 -35.80 18.78
C LEU A 8 33.86 -35.14 18.14
N MET A 9 33.51 -33.96 18.64
CA MET A 9 32.45 -33.12 18.09
C MET A 9 33.05 -32.39 16.88
N ALA A 10 32.64 -32.80 15.67
CA ALA A 10 32.98 -32.07 14.45
C ALA A 10 32.20 -30.75 14.43
N ILE A 11 32.89 -29.63 14.64
CA ILE A 11 32.35 -28.29 14.47
C ILE A 11 32.33 -28.00 12.97
N ALA A 12 31.17 -28.22 12.35
CA ALA A 12 30.88 -27.62 11.05
C ALA A 12 30.69 -26.11 11.27
N ALA A 13 31.65 -25.31 10.78
CA ALA A 13 31.50 -23.87 10.68
C ALA A 13 30.44 -23.57 9.61
N PHE A 14 29.19 -23.37 10.03
CA PHE A 14 28.23 -22.64 9.20
C PHE A 14 28.74 -21.20 9.11
N VAL A 15 29.33 -20.86 7.96
CA VAL A 15 29.45 -19.47 7.54
C VAL A 15 28.03 -18.95 7.47
N GLY A 16 27.65 -18.15 8.48
CA GLY A 16 26.33 -17.55 8.57
C GLY A 16 26.10 -16.64 7.38
N CYS A 17 25.41 -17.15 6.37
CA CYS A 17 24.47 -16.32 5.63
C CYS A 17 23.56 -15.71 6.70
N SER A 18 23.66 -14.40 6.90
CA SER A 18 22.69 -13.62 7.64
C SER A 18 21.30 -14.05 7.16
N LYS A 19 20.56 -14.77 8.01
CA LYS A 19 19.13 -14.94 7.84
C LYS A 19 18.57 -13.53 7.62
N SER A 20 17.96 -13.31 6.46
CA SER A 20 16.97 -12.25 6.37
C SER A 20 15.93 -12.56 7.44
N ASN A 21 15.75 -11.63 8.38
CA ASN A 21 14.66 -11.67 9.34
C ASN A 21 13.34 -11.43 8.60
N ASN A 22 12.91 -12.41 7.81
CA ASN A 22 11.57 -12.44 7.23
C ASN A 22 10.66 -13.16 8.24
N ASP A 23 10.35 -12.46 9.35
CA ASP A 23 9.16 -12.72 10.16
C ASP A 23 7.91 -12.33 9.33
N GLU A 24 7.70 -13.02 8.21
CA GLU A 24 6.56 -12.80 7.31
C GLU A 24 5.42 -13.75 7.63
N SER A 25 5.11 -13.95 8.92
CA SER A 25 3.84 -14.57 9.27
C SER A 25 2.72 -13.59 8.86
N PRO A 26 1.81 -13.93 7.94
CA PRO A 26 0.65 -13.10 7.58
C PRO A 26 -0.22 -12.69 8.79
N THR A 27 -0.05 -13.36 9.92
CA THR A 27 -0.74 -13.07 11.18
C THR A 27 -0.15 -11.85 11.90
N ILE A 28 -1.03 -10.98 12.33
CA ILE A 28 -0.76 -9.84 13.21
C ILE A 28 -0.55 -10.35 14.64
N PRO A 29 0.61 -10.06 15.28
CA PRO A 29 0.79 -10.35 16.70
C PRO A 29 -0.18 -9.56 17.59
N GLU A 30 -0.64 -10.17 18.68
CA GLU A 30 -1.64 -9.56 19.57
C GLU A 30 -1.16 -8.21 20.14
N GLY A 31 -2.03 -7.20 20.07
CA GLY A 31 -1.76 -5.86 20.58
C GLY A 31 -0.70 -5.06 19.80
N THR A 32 -0.38 -5.48 18.56
CA THR A 32 0.57 -4.77 17.68
C THR A 32 -0.08 -4.01 16.53
N TYR A 33 -1.39 -4.19 16.36
CA TYR A 33 -2.18 -3.51 15.35
C TYR A 33 -3.41 -2.88 16.01
N PRO A 34 -3.78 -1.65 15.63
CA PRO A 34 -4.92 -0.98 16.23
C PRO A 34 -6.22 -1.73 15.95
N LYS A 35 -7.08 -1.84 16.97
CA LYS A 35 -8.47 -2.28 16.81
C LYS A 35 -9.34 -1.15 16.24
N GLU A 36 -8.95 0.10 16.48
CA GLU A 36 -9.67 1.27 15.99
C GLU A 36 -8.71 2.40 15.63
N ILE A 37 -9.04 3.13 14.56
CA ILE A 37 -8.39 4.38 14.19
C ILE A 37 -9.46 5.44 13.99
N THR A 38 -9.39 6.54 14.74
CA THR A 38 -10.25 7.72 14.55
C THR A 38 -9.47 8.80 13.79
N TYR A 39 -10.07 9.33 12.73
CA TYR A 39 -9.53 10.40 11.90
C TYR A 39 -10.26 11.70 12.20
N LYS A 40 -9.51 12.77 12.48
CA LYS A 40 -10.03 14.11 12.78
C LYS A 40 -9.35 15.17 11.92
N ASP A 41 -10.06 16.23 11.58
CA ASP A 41 -9.44 17.38 10.92
C ASP A 41 -8.49 18.15 11.87
N GLY A 42 -7.80 19.16 11.34
CA GLY A 42 -6.94 20.06 12.12
C GLY A 42 -7.64 20.87 13.22
N LYS A 43 -8.99 20.80 13.31
CA LYS A 43 -9.80 21.40 14.38
C LYS A 43 -10.35 20.34 15.34
N GLU A 44 -9.78 19.13 15.31
CA GLU A 44 -10.12 17.98 16.16
C GLU A 44 -11.55 17.45 15.97
N LYS A 45 -12.20 17.79 14.84
CA LYS A 45 -13.52 17.27 14.52
C LYS A 45 -13.40 15.92 13.82
N LYS A 46 -14.19 14.92 14.27
CA LYS A 46 -14.19 13.58 13.67
C LYS A 46 -14.64 13.64 12.20
N LEU A 47 -13.88 12.98 11.35
CA LEU A 47 -14.14 12.81 9.92
C LEU A 47 -14.56 11.38 9.61
N SER A 48 -13.81 10.42 10.16
CA SER A 48 -14.14 9.00 10.02
C SER A 48 -13.53 8.17 11.13
N LYS A 49 -13.98 6.92 11.25
CA LYS A 49 -13.43 5.94 12.17
C LYS A 49 -13.38 4.60 11.49
N GLU A 50 -12.24 3.92 11.59
CA GLU A 50 -12.04 2.56 11.10
C GLU A 50 -11.96 1.61 12.28
N THR A 51 -12.75 0.53 12.26
CA THR A 51 -12.71 -0.55 13.25
C THR A 51 -12.29 -1.84 12.57
N PHE A 52 -11.31 -2.52 13.16
CA PHE A 52 -10.74 -3.76 12.66
C PHE A 52 -11.21 -4.93 13.51
N ASN A 53 -11.94 -5.87 12.89
CA ASN A 53 -12.24 -7.14 13.52
C ASN A 53 -11.07 -8.09 13.27
N ILE A 54 -10.29 -8.36 14.32
CA ILE A 54 -9.09 -9.19 14.24
C ILE A 54 -9.30 -10.43 15.09
N GLN A 55 -9.17 -11.60 14.49
CA GLN A 55 -9.25 -12.89 15.17
C GLN A 55 -8.08 -13.76 14.72
N ASP A 56 -7.40 -14.41 15.68
CA ASP A 56 -6.26 -15.30 15.41
C ASP A 56 -5.17 -14.62 14.55
N GLY A 57 -4.96 -13.32 14.78
CA GLY A 57 -4.02 -12.48 14.03
C GLY A 57 -4.47 -12.11 12.62
N LYS A 58 -5.70 -12.42 12.19
CA LYS A 58 -6.21 -12.12 10.85
C LYS A 58 -7.27 -11.01 10.91
N ILE A 59 -7.17 -10.04 10.01
CA ILE A 59 -8.23 -9.04 9.83
C ILE A 59 -9.39 -9.71 9.09
N LEU A 60 -10.50 -9.97 9.77
CA LEU A 60 -11.70 -10.58 9.19
C LEU A 60 -12.61 -9.52 8.56
N SER A 61 -12.65 -8.32 9.13
CA SER A 61 -13.38 -7.21 8.54
C SER A 61 -12.83 -5.86 8.94
N ILE A 62 -13.04 -4.87 8.07
CA ILE A 62 -12.80 -3.45 8.31
C ILE A 62 -14.13 -2.74 8.14
N VAL A 63 -14.54 -2.01 9.17
CA VAL A 63 -15.73 -1.17 9.14
C VAL A 63 -15.28 0.28 9.17
N LYS A 64 -15.71 1.09 8.20
CA LYS A 64 -15.42 2.53 8.19
C LYS A 64 -16.72 3.33 8.31
N GLU A 65 -16.78 4.17 9.34
CA GLU A 65 -17.86 5.10 9.59
C GLU A 65 -17.40 6.51 9.19
N PHE A 66 -18.23 7.24 8.44
CA PHE A 66 -17.97 8.61 8.03
C PHE A 66 -18.94 9.54 8.77
N TYR A 67 -18.38 10.54 9.42
CA TYR A 67 -19.13 11.47 10.24
C TYR A 67 -19.56 12.70 9.46
N GLY A 68 -20.75 13.20 9.79
CA GLY A 68 -21.33 14.38 9.18
C GLY A 68 -20.68 15.68 9.62
N ARG A 69 -21.31 16.79 9.23
CA ARG A 69 -20.78 18.13 9.57
C ARG A 69 -20.82 18.43 11.07
N ASP A 70 -21.59 17.71 11.87
CA ASP A 70 -21.55 17.85 13.33
C ASP A 70 -20.35 17.13 13.98
N GLY A 71 -19.70 16.20 13.26
CA GLY A 71 -18.61 15.38 13.78
C GLY A 71 -19.06 14.27 14.73
N GLU A 72 -20.37 14.00 14.83
CA GLU A 72 -20.92 13.02 15.77
C GLU A 72 -21.91 12.07 15.09
N THR A 73 -22.71 12.54 14.14
CA THR A 73 -23.64 11.70 13.40
C THR A 73 -22.91 10.90 12.33
N VAL A 74 -23.08 9.57 12.33
CA VAL A 74 -22.60 8.71 11.24
C VAL A 74 -23.54 8.86 10.05
N GLU A 75 -23.06 9.47 8.97
CA GLU A 75 -23.83 9.67 7.74
C GLU A 75 -23.69 8.49 6.78
N LYS A 76 -22.55 7.79 6.84
CA LYS A 76 -22.22 6.73 5.90
C LYS A 76 -21.35 5.68 6.55
N LYS A 77 -21.52 4.43 6.10
CA LYS A 77 -20.77 3.27 6.55
C LYS A 77 -20.33 2.43 5.36
N THR A 78 -19.12 1.91 5.43
CA THR A 78 -18.61 0.91 4.50
C THR A 78 -18.05 -0.28 5.26
N VAL A 79 -18.13 -1.46 4.68
CA VAL A 79 -17.67 -2.71 5.27
C VAL A 79 -16.85 -3.45 4.23
N LYS A 80 -15.66 -3.90 4.61
CA LYS A 80 -14.86 -4.85 3.82
C LYS A 80 -14.66 -6.11 4.66
N THR A 81 -15.09 -7.26 4.17
CA THR A 81 -14.87 -8.57 4.82
C THR A 81 -13.85 -9.38 4.05
N PHE A 82 -13.13 -10.27 4.74
CA PHE A 82 -12.08 -11.11 4.15
C PHE A 82 -12.35 -12.58 4.45
N SER A 83 -12.13 -13.42 3.45
CA SER A 83 -12.09 -14.88 3.56
C SER A 83 -10.67 -15.38 3.33
N TYR A 84 -10.30 -16.47 4.01
CA TYR A 84 -8.93 -16.99 4.01
C TYR A 84 -8.92 -18.49 3.70
N ASN A 85 -7.83 -18.97 3.11
CA ASN A 85 -7.45 -20.37 3.09
C ASN A 85 -6.09 -20.51 3.78
N GLY A 86 -6.07 -21.18 4.93
CA GLY A 86 -4.93 -21.06 5.85
C GLY A 86 -4.73 -19.60 6.22
N ASP A 87 -3.54 -19.06 5.98
CA ASP A 87 -3.21 -17.68 6.33
C ASP A 87 -3.28 -16.68 5.17
N LEU A 88 -3.54 -17.15 3.95
CA LEU A 88 -3.65 -16.27 2.78
C LEU A 88 -5.10 -15.86 2.55
N PRO A 89 -5.38 -14.56 2.35
CA PRO A 89 -6.72 -14.09 1.99
C PRO A 89 -7.04 -14.55 0.57
N THR A 90 -8.19 -15.19 0.36
CA THR A 90 -8.63 -15.69 -0.95
C THR A 90 -9.70 -14.82 -1.59
N LYS A 91 -10.45 -14.09 -0.76
CA LYS A 91 -11.54 -13.22 -1.21
C LYS A 91 -11.73 -12.05 -0.27
N SER A 92 -12.15 -10.91 -0.79
CA SER A 92 -12.79 -9.87 0.00
C SER A 92 -14.09 -9.39 -0.62
N VAL A 93 -15.02 -8.95 0.21
CA VAL A 93 -16.29 -8.35 -0.22
C VAL A 93 -16.37 -6.95 0.37
N TYR A 94 -16.54 -5.96 -0.50
CA TYR A 94 -16.76 -4.57 -0.12
C TYR A 94 -18.23 -4.20 -0.35
N GLU A 95 -18.82 -3.59 0.66
CA GLU A 95 -20.18 -3.04 0.63
C GLU A 95 -20.20 -1.64 1.22
N GLY A 96 -20.69 -0.66 0.46
CA GLY A 96 -20.96 0.68 0.98
C GLY A 96 -20.99 1.76 -0.09
N ASP A 97 -21.69 2.86 0.20
CA ASP A 97 -21.80 4.03 -0.69
C ASP A 97 -22.45 3.79 -2.05
N GLY A 98 -23.43 2.89 -2.14
CA GLY A 98 -24.01 2.50 -3.43
C GLY A 98 -23.02 1.75 -4.34
N GLN A 99 -21.85 1.38 -3.83
CA GLN A 99 -20.90 0.51 -4.48
C GLN A 99 -20.79 -0.79 -3.70
N ALA A 100 -20.76 -1.89 -4.45
CA ALA A 100 -20.40 -3.18 -3.91
C ALA A 100 -19.52 -3.88 -4.94
N TYR A 101 -18.47 -4.54 -4.46
CA TYR A 101 -17.59 -5.34 -5.31
C TYR A 101 -16.97 -6.47 -4.51
N THR A 102 -16.58 -7.50 -5.23
CA THR A 102 -15.83 -8.63 -4.71
C THR A 102 -14.43 -8.61 -5.31
N GLU A 103 -13.42 -8.84 -4.48
CA GLU A 103 -12.07 -9.13 -4.93
C GLU A 103 -11.76 -10.61 -4.69
N GLU A 104 -11.20 -11.28 -5.68
CA GLU A 104 -10.70 -12.66 -5.58
C GLU A 104 -9.20 -12.68 -5.82
N TYR A 105 -8.49 -13.49 -5.05
CA TYR A 105 -7.03 -13.51 -5.01
C TYR A 105 -6.50 -14.91 -5.32
N GLU A 106 -5.62 -15.00 -6.32
CA GLU A 106 -4.96 -16.25 -6.73
C GLU A 106 -3.46 -16.15 -6.43
N TYR A 107 -2.90 -17.28 -5.98
CA TYR A 107 -1.51 -17.35 -5.52
C TYR A 107 -0.77 -18.50 -6.17
N GLU A 108 0.51 -18.28 -6.45
CA GLU A 108 1.47 -19.33 -6.80
C GLU A 108 2.67 -19.23 -5.88
N SER A 109 3.06 -20.37 -5.28
CA SER A 109 4.17 -20.41 -4.31
C SER A 109 4.05 -19.37 -3.19
N GLY A 110 2.82 -19.09 -2.74
CA GLY A 110 2.53 -18.12 -1.67
C GLY A 110 2.50 -16.65 -2.09
N LYS A 111 2.74 -16.32 -3.37
CA LYS A 111 2.74 -14.95 -3.89
C LYS A 111 1.48 -14.67 -4.69
N LEU A 112 0.89 -13.49 -4.50
CA LEU A 112 -0.29 -13.06 -5.24
C LEU A 112 0.07 -12.92 -6.72
N THR A 113 -0.49 -13.75 -7.60
CA THR A 113 -0.26 -13.71 -9.05
C THR A 113 -1.39 -13.05 -9.80
N LYS A 114 -2.60 -13.07 -9.23
CA LYS A 114 -3.77 -12.44 -9.85
C LYS A 114 -4.79 -11.95 -8.83
N LYS A 115 -5.34 -10.77 -9.10
CA LYS A 115 -6.48 -10.19 -8.40
C LYS A 115 -7.59 -9.91 -9.40
N THR A 116 -8.79 -10.40 -9.14
CA THR A 116 -9.99 -10.15 -9.96
C THR A 116 -10.97 -9.30 -9.17
N VAL A 117 -11.45 -8.19 -9.73
CA VAL A 117 -12.44 -7.31 -9.11
C VAL A 117 -13.74 -7.36 -9.91
N THR A 118 -14.82 -7.80 -9.26
CA THR A 118 -16.16 -7.93 -9.86
C THR A 118 -17.11 -6.97 -9.16
N TYR A 119 -17.68 -6.02 -9.91
CA TYR A 119 -18.61 -5.02 -9.39
C TYR A 119 -20.05 -5.56 -9.38
N ALA A 120 -20.79 -5.32 -8.30
CA ALA A 120 -22.16 -5.79 -8.12
C ALA A 120 -23.14 -5.20 -9.16
N GLY A 121 -22.85 -4.00 -9.67
CA GLY A 121 -23.62 -3.35 -10.74
C GLY A 121 -23.50 -4.01 -12.12
N GLY A 122 -22.77 -5.13 -12.22
CA GLY A 122 -22.50 -5.84 -13.47
C GLY A 122 -21.30 -5.26 -14.23
N GLY A 123 -21.09 -5.77 -15.44
CA GLY A 123 -19.92 -5.46 -16.26
C GLY A 123 -18.86 -6.56 -16.22
N LYS A 124 -17.85 -6.42 -17.09
CA LYS A 124 -16.71 -7.35 -17.11
C LYS A 124 -15.75 -7.02 -15.96
N PRO A 125 -15.20 -8.04 -15.29
CA PRO A 125 -14.33 -7.81 -14.14
C PRO A 125 -13.03 -7.13 -14.57
N THR A 126 -12.47 -6.36 -13.65
CA THR A 126 -11.11 -5.84 -13.78
C THR A 126 -10.12 -6.88 -13.25
N VAL A 127 -9.00 -7.05 -13.93
CA VAL A 127 -7.99 -8.06 -13.55
C VAL A 127 -6.64 -7.40 -13.38
N THR A 128 -5.97 -7.65 -12.27
CA THR A 128 -4.56 -7.33 -12.08
C THR A 128 -3.75 -8.61 -12.03
N THR A 129 -2.66 -8.69 -12.78
CA THR A 129 -1.71 -9.80 -12.73
C THR A 129 -0.35 -9.32 -12.25
N TYR A 130 0.36 -10.19 -11.56
CA TYR A 130 1.66 -9.92 -10.96
C TYR A 130 2.64 -11.01 -11.35
N SER A 131 3.86 -10.63 -11.70
CA SER A 131 4.94 -11.56 -12.04
C SER A 131 6.17 -11.26 -11.20
N TYR A 132 6.91 -12.31 -10.85
CA TYR A 132 8.03 -12.24 -9.92
C TYR A 132 9.27 -12.94 -10.47
N GLU A 133 10.44 -12.43 -10.10
CA GLU A 133 11.72 -13.15 -10.18
C GLU A 133 12.23 -13.35 -8.76
N GLY A 134 12.23 -14.61 -8.28
CA GLY A 134 12.38 -14.88 -6.85
C GLY A 134 11.29 -14.13 -6.07
N ASP A 135 11.67 -13.40 -5.02
CA ASP A 135 10.75 -12.59 -4.19
C ASP A 135 10.49 -11.18 -4.73
N ARG A 136 11.09 -10.79 -5.85
CA ARG A 136 10.99 -9.44 -6.40
C ARG A 136 9.86 -9.37 -7.42
N LEU A 137 8.92 -8.44 -7.21
CA LEU A 137 7.92 -8.08 -8.22
C LEU A 137 8.64 -7.49 -9.45
N ILE A 138 8.44 -8.08 -10.63
CA ILE A 138 9.03 -7.62 -11.89
C ILE A 138 8.00 -7.03 -12.85
N ARG A 139 6.72 -7.39 -12.71
CA ARG A 139 5.64 -6.87 -13.55
C ARG A 139 4.31 -6.82 -12.81
N GLU A 140 3.55 -5.74 -13.01
CA GLU A 140 2.15 -5.57 -12.60
C GLU A 140 1.35 -5.13 -13.83
N VAL A 141 0.26 -5.83 -14.16
CA VAL A 141 -0.61 -5.46 -15.30
C VAL A 141 -2.05 -5.39 -14.82
N LEU A 142 -2.62 -4.20 -14.82
CA LEU A 142 -4.04 -3.94 -14.61
C LEU A 142 -4.75 -3.84 -15.96
N ALA A 143 -5.78 -4.68 -16.16
CA ALA A 143 -6.65 -4.66 -17.32
C ALA A 143 -8.09 -4.33 -16.89
N THR A 144 -8.60 -3.20 -17.38
CA THR A 144 -9.94 -2.68 -17.07
C THR A 144 -10.79 -2.69 -18.35
N PRO A 145 -11.70 -3.65 -18.51
CA PRO A 145 -12.67 -3.63 -19.61
C PRO A 145 -13.55 -2.39 -19.53
N MET A 146 -13.77 -1.72 -20.66
CA MET A 146 -14.57 -0.51 -20.72
C MET A 146 -15.32 -0.39 -22.06
N LYS A 147 -16.28 0.53 -22.11
CA LYS A 147 -16.94 0.92 -23.36
C LYS A 147 -16.39 2.28 -23.80
N TYR A 148 -15.95 2.35 -25.05
CA TYR A 148 -15.53 3.58 -25.69
C TYR A 148 -16.63 4.03 -26.66
N SER A 149 -17.15 5.24 -26.46
CA SER A 149 -18.17 5.83 -27.33
C SER A 149 -17.54 6.92 -28.19
N LYS A 150 -17.73 6.80 -29.51
CA LYS A 150 -17.36 7.84 -30.47
C LYS A 150 -18.47 7.99 -31.50
N GLU A 151 -18.94 9.22 -31.69
CA GLU A 151 -19.98 9.57 -32.68
C GLU A 151 -21.24 8.66 -32.58
N GLY A 152 -21.64 8.32 -31.35
CA GLY A 152 -22.82 7.50 -31.07
C GLY A 152 -22.64 5.99 -31.27
N ARG A 153 -21.43 5.50 -31.58
CA ARG A 153 -21.11 4.06 -31.62
C ARG A 153 -20.34 3.65 -30.38
N GLU A 154 -20.80 2.59 -29.72
CA GLU A 154 -20.08 1.95 -28.62
C GLU A 154 -19.18 0.82 -29.14
N GLU A 155 -17.92 0.83 -28.73
CA GLU A 155 -16.99 -0.27 -28.90
C GLU A 155 -16.50 -0.75 -27.53
N GLU A 156 -16.42 -2.06 -27.33
CA GLU A 156 -15.75 -2.60 -26.14
C GLU A 156 -14.24 -2.54 -26.34
N VAL A 157 -13.55 -1.94 -25.39
CA VAL A 157 -12.09 -1.81 -25.37
C VAL A 157 -11.56 -2.23 -24.01
N THR A 158 -10.25 -2.28 -23.84
CA THR A 158 -9.64 -2.54 -22.54
C THR A 158 -8.56 -1.51 -22.27
N GLN A 159 -8.67 -0.82 -21.13
CA GLN A 159 -7.59 0.03 -20.64
C GLN A 159 -6.58 -0.84 -19.90
N TYR A 160 -5.31 -0.63 -20.20
CA TYR A 160 -4.18 -1.27 -19.53
C TYR A 160 -3.37 -0.22 -18.78
N ASN A 161 -2.96 -0.56 -17.55
CA ASN A 161 -1.85 0.05 -16.85
C ASN A 161 -0.83 -1.06 -16.60
N GLU A 162 0.30 -1.02 -17.29
CA GLU A 162 1.39 -1.95 -17.13
C GLU A 162 2.52 -1.27 -16.39
N LYS A 163 3.15 -1.97 -15.45
CA LYS A 163 4.34 -1.53 -14.73
C LYS A 163 5.40 -2.60 -14.82
N ASP A 164 6.56 -2.25 -15.36
CA ASP A 164 7.74 -3.11 -15.38
C ASP A 164 8.76 -2.59 -14.37
N PHE A 165 9.20 -3.48 -13.48
CA PHE A 165 10.06 -3.16 -12.33
C PHE A 165 11.48 -3.68 -12.56
N VAL A 166 12.47 -2.81 -12.39
CA VAL A 166 13.89 -3.13 -12.48
C VAL A 166 14.55 -2.85 -11.13
N HIS A 167 15.04 -3.89 -10.48
CA HIS A 167 15.66 -3.81 -9.15
C HIS A 167 17.19 -3.72 -9.26
N SER A 168 17.80 -2.73 -8.62
CA SER A 168 19.25 -2.53 -8.59
C SER A 168 19.69 -2.03 -7.21
N GLY A 169 20.08 -2.97 -6.35
CA GLY A 169 20.40 -2.70 -4.95
C GLY A 169 19.19 -2.11 -4.22
N GLU A 170 19.37 -0.94 -3.61
CA GLU A 170 18.32 -0.17 -2.93
C GLU A 170 17.40 0.61 -3.90
N ARG A 171 17.68 0.59 -5.20
CA ARG A 171 16.90 1.33 -6.20
C ARG A 171 15.94 0.41 -6.95
N VAL A 172 14.72 0.88 -7.17
CA VAL A 172 13.72 0.25 -8.04
C VAL A 172 13.27 1.25 -9.09
N THR A 173 13.51 0.95 -10.36
CA THR A 173 12.97 1.71 -11.48
C THR A 173 11.68 1.06 -11.94
N VAL A 174 10.63 1.86 -12.12
CA VAL A 174 9.31 1.42 -12.58
C VAL A 174 8.98 2.18 -13.85
N ASN A 175 8.83 1.46 -14.95
CA ASN A 175 8.33 2.02 -16.20
C ASN A 175 6.84 1.69 -16.28
N GLU A 176 5.99 2.72 -16.29
CA GLU A 176 4.57 2.53 -16.45
C GLU A 176 4.12 2.91 -17.86
N LYS A 177 3.25 2.09 -18.43
CA LYS A 177 2.62 2.29 -19.73
C LYS A 177 1.11 2.17 -19.57
N ASN A 178 0.42 3.29 -19.81
CA ASN A 178 -1.03 3.36 -19.83
C ASN A 178 -1.50 3.42 -21.27
N TYR A 179 -2.47 2.60 -21.67
CA TYR A 179 -3.02 2.64 -23.02
C TYR A 179 -4.41 1.99 -23.09
N THR A 180 -5.13 2.25 -24.16
CA THR A 180 -6.38 1.56 -24.50
C THR A 180 -6.15 0.65 -25.69
N LYS A 181 -6.46 -0.64 -25.54
CA LYS A 181 -6.43 -1.64 -26.60
C LYS A 181 -7.82 -1.83 -27.20
N PHE A 182 -7.92 -1.63 -28.51
CA PHE A 182 -9.15 -1.76 -29.30
C PHE A 182 -9.31 -3.20 -29.82
N LYS A 183 -10.49 -3.54 -30.36
CA LYS A 183 -10.77 -4.90 -30.87
C LYS A 183 -9.86 -5.30 -32.03
N ASP A 184 -9.41 -4.33 -32.82
CA ASP A 184 -8.44 -4.52 -33.91
C ASP A 184 -6.99 -4.74 -33.41
N GLY A 185 -6.79 -4.78 -32.09
CA GLY A 185 -5.49 -4.98 -31.45
C GLY A 185 -4.64 -3.72 -31.34
N LYS A 186 -5.07 -2.58 -31.90
CA LYS A 186 -4.29 -1.32 -31.84
C LYS A 186 -4.35 -0.70 -30.45
N GLU A 187 -3.22 -0.14 -30.05
CA GLU A 187 -3.10 0.66 -28.84
C GLU A 187 -3.29 2.15 -29.18
N LYS A 188 -4.08 2.85 -28.36
CA LYS A 188 -4.25 4.31 -28.42
C LYS A 188 -4.18 4.92 -27.03
N TYR A 189 -4.13 6.24 -26.97
CA TYR A 189 -4.04 7.01 -25.71
C TYR A 189 -2.86 6.56 -24.87
N VAL A 190 -1.73 6.29 -25.53
CA VAL A 190 -0.52 5.77 -24.89
C VAL A 190 0.11 6.90 -24.08
N ASN A 191 0.31 6.66 -22.80
CA ASN A 191 1.06 7.52 -21.90
C ASN A 191 2.09 6.69 -21.14
N THR A 192 3.32 7.19 -21.07
CA THR A 192 4.43 6.52 -20.40
C THR A 192 5.03 7.42 -19.33
N LEU A 193 5.35 6.85 -18.19
CA LEU A 193 6.07 7.53 -17.12
C LEU A 193 7.12 6.59 -16.53
N THR A 194 8.20 7.17 -16.04
CA THR A 194 9.25 6.43 -15.36
C THR A 194 9.40 6.96 -13.96
N SER A 195 9.36 6.07 -12.98
CA SER A 195 9.60 6.38 -11.58
C SER A 195 10.82 5.64 -11.06
N VAL A 196 11.65 6.29 -10.25
CA VAL A 196 12.78 5.69 -9.56
C VAL A 196 12.56 5.86 -8.07
N PHE A 197 12.55 4.74 -7.34
CA PHE A 197 12.36 4.67 -5.90
C PHE A 197 13.67 4.24 -5.24
N THR A 198 14.05 4.87 -4.14
CA THR A 198 15.18 4.45 -3.30
C THR A 198 14.63 3.96 -1.97
N ILE A 199 14.81 2.66 -1.71
CA ILE A 199 14.30 1.96 -0.54
C ILE A 199 15.48 1.56 0.35
N GLN A 200 15.55 2.13 1.55
CA GLN A 200 16.60 1.84 2.52
C GLN A 200 15.98 1.30 3.80
N GLY A 201 16.47 0.15 4.29
CA GLY A 201 15.95 -0.47 5.51
C GLY A 201 14.46 -0.85 5.48
N GLY A 202 13.84 -0.90 4.29
CA GLY A 202 12.40 -1.10 4.12
C GLY A 202 11.56 0.19 4.13
N ASN A 203 12.20 1.36 4.04
CA ASN A 203 11.53 2.67 3.95
C ASN A 203 11.81 3.35 2.61
N LEU A 204 10.80 4.00 2.04
CA LEU A 204 10.96 4.81 0.83
C LEU A 204 11.61 6.15 1.18
N ILE A 205 12.91 6.30 0.97
CA ILE A 205 13.63 7.54 1.33
C ILE A 205 13.51 8.60 0.23
N HIS A 206 13.40 8.16 -1.02
CA HIS A 206 13.37 9.06 -2.16
C HIS A 206 12.59 8.47 -3.33
N ARG A 207 11.83 9.32 -4.02
CA ARG A 207 11.13 9.00 -5.25
C ARG A 207 11.38 10.10 -6.28
N LYS A 208 11.59 9.72 -7.52
CA LYS A 208 11.58 10.64 -8.66
C LYS A 208 10.70 10.08 -9.76
N THR A 209 9.78 10.86 -10.29
CA THR A 209 8.88 10.49 -11.39
C THR A 209 9.06 11.49 -12.53
N GLU A 210 9.23 11.00 -13.75
CA GLU A 210 9.38 11.80 -14.95
C GLU A 210 8.48 11.27 -16.07
N SER A 211 7.83 12.19 -16.77
CA SER A 211 7.17 11.99 -18.05
C SER A 211 7.46 13.19 -18.96
N THR A 212 6.87 13.22 -20.16
CA THR A 212 6.97 14.38 -21.05
C THR A 212 6.36 15.65 -20.46
N SER A 213 5.33 15.53 -19.62
CA SER A 213 4.54 16.66 -19.13
C SER A 213 4.61 16.89 -17.62
N LEU A 214 5.32 16.03 -16.88
CA LEU A 214 5.43 16.10 -15.43
C LEU A 214 6.81 15.66 -14.94
N LYS A 215 7.37 16.43 -14.02
CA LYS A 215 8.46 15.99 -13.14
C LYS A 215 8.00 16.13 -11.69
N GLU A 216 8.16 15.07 -10.91
CA GLU A 216 7.86 15.06 -9.49
C GLU A 216 8.99 14.39 -8.72
N GLU A 217 9.37 14.97 -7.60
CA GLU A 217 10.45 14.46 -6.75
C GLU A 217 10.00 14.53 -5.29
N GLY A 218 10.17 13.42 -4.57
CA GLY A 218 9.77 13.25 -3.19
C GLY A 218 10.92 12.79 -2.33
N THR A 219 11.09 13.39 -1.15
CA THR A 219 12.00 12.92 -0.11
C THR A 219 11.24 12.67 1.18
N TYR A 220 11.65 11.64 1.92
CA TYR A 220 10.94 11.19 3.10
C TYR A 220 11.92 10.81 4.19
N THR A 221 11.59 11.16 5.43
CA THR A 221 12.34 10.75 6.62
C THR A 221 11.44 9.98 7.57
N TYR A 222 12.05 9.18 8.44
CA TYR A 222 11.34 8.22 9.28
C TYR A 222 11.90 8.21 10.70
N ASP A 223 11.06 7.80 11.64
CA ASP A 223 11.49 7.45 12.98
C ASP A 223 12.06 6.01 13.04
N ASP A 224 12.32 5.52 14.24
CA ASP A 224 12.73 4.14 14.51
C ASP A 224 11.56 3.24 14.93
N LYS A 225 10.32 3.73 14.93
CA LYS A 225 9.12 3.01 15.42
C LYS A 225 8.35 2.39 14.27
N LYS A 226 7.56 1.35 14.57
CA LYS A 226 6.85 0.58 13.55
C LYS A 226 5.66 1.36 12.99
N ASN A 227 5.49 1.33 11.68
CA ASN A 227 4.31 1.82 11.00
C ASN A 227 3.15 0.81 11.10
N PRO A 228 2.02 1.14 11.74
CA PRO A 228 0.89 0.23 11.84
C PRO A 228 0.26 -0.08 10.47
N THR A 229 0.35 0.82 9.50
CA THR A 229 -0.19 0.59 8.15
C THR A 229 0.66 -0.39 7.32
N PHE A 230 1.88 -0.69 7.76
CA PHE A 230 2.77 -1.70 7.17
C PHE A 230 2.43 -3.12 7.65
N SER A 231 1.19 -3.55 7.42
CA SER A 231 0.74 -4.90 7.78
C SER A 231 1.11 -5.93 6.72
N ASN A 232 1.23 -7.19 7.14
CA ASN A 232 1.47 -8.28 6.20
C ASN A 232 0.30 -8.49 5.22
N LEU A 233 -0.94 -8.20 5.65
CA LEU A 233 -2.10 -8.18 4.75
C LEU A 233 -1.90 -7.18 3.60
N LYS A 234 -1.41 -5.95 3.89
CA LYS A 234 -1.13 -4.94 2.86
C LYS A 234 -0.04 -5.40 1.90
N LYS A 235 1.03 -6.02 2.41
CA LYS A 235 2.12 -6.55 1.56
C LYS A 235 1.62 -7.64 0.61
N ILE A 236 0.80 -8.56 1.11
CA ILE A 236 0.27 -9.69 0.35
C ILE A 236 -0.69 -9.21 -0.73
N LEU A 237 -1.62 -8.31 -0.38
CA LEU A 237 -2.65 -7.83 -1.30
C LEU A 237 -2.21 -6.66 -2.19
N THR A 238 -1.04 -6.06 -1.93
CA THR A 238 -0.47 -4.95 -2.71
C THR A 238 1.04 -5.14 -2.85
N PRO A 239 1.49 -6.01 -3.78
CA PRO A 239 2.92 -6.30 -3.98
C PRO A 239 3.79 -5.07 -4.29
N SER A 240 3.20 -4.01 -4.84
CA SER A 240 3.84 -2.73 -5.14
C SER A 240 3.82 -1.72 -3.97
N TYR A 241 3.52 -2.14 -2.74
CA TYR A 241 3.37 -1.27 -1.56
C TYR A 241 4.55 -0.31 -1.33
N PHE A 242 5.76 -0.71 -1.70
CA PHE A 242 7.00 0.07 -1.49
C PHE A 242 7.06 1.37 -2.30
N MET A 243 6.17 1.55 -3.28
CA MET A 243 6.07 2.76 -4.08
C MET A 243 5.50 3.95 -3.31
N THR A 244 4.97 3.77 -2.09
CA THR A 244 4.40 4.84 -1.27
C THR A 244 5.02 4.90 0.12
N SER A 245 5.02 6.10 0.72
CA SER A 245 5.52 6.31 2.08
C SER A 245 4.73 5.51 3.12
N GLU A 246 3.42 5.31 2.92
CA GLU A 246 2.58 4.51 3.81
C GLU A 246 2.88 3.00 3.71
N GLY A 247 3.62 2.57 2.68
CA GLY A 247 4.15 1.22 2.56
C GLY A 247 5.51 1.02 3.23
N SER A 248 6.04 2.03 3.91
CA SER A 248 7.34 1.97 4.58
C SER A 248 7.24 1.30 5.95
N ARG A 249 8.32 0.63 6.37
CA ARG A 249 8.44 -0.10 7.64
C ARG A 249 8.23 0.79 8.87
N ASN A 250 8.74 2.00 8.84
CA ASN A 250 8.75 2.94 9.96
C ASN A 250 7.75 4.09 9.76
N ASN A 251 7.44 4.82 10.84
CA ASN A 251 6.53 5.96 10.72
C ASN A 251 7.25 7.12 10.04
N ILE A 252 6.57 7.73 9.06
CA ILE A 252 7.09 8.90 8.37
C ILE A 252 7.13 10.09 9.31
N LEU A 253 8.22 10.87 9.29
CA LEU A 253 8.40 12.12 10.03
C LEU A 253 8.26 13.35 9.15
N THR A 254 8.83 13.30 7.94
CA THR A 254 8.71 14.38 6.95
C THR A 254 8.45 13.84 5.56
N LYS A 255 7.70 14.60 4.77
CA LYS A 255 7.46 14.40 3.34
C LYS A 255 7.67 15.72 2.64
N GLU A 256 8.62 15.80 1.72
CA GLU A 256 8.82 16.96 0.86
C GLU A 256 8.62 16.55 -0.58
N ILE A 257 7.66 17.17 -1.27
CA ILE A 257 7.35 16.93 -2.68
C ILE A 257 7.59 18.20 -3.47
N THR A 258 8.36 18.10 -4.53
CA THR A 258 8.49 19.13 -5.57
C THR A 258 7.86 18.61 -6.84
N SER A 259 6.97 19.38 -7.46
CA SER A 259 6.38 19.01 -8.75
C SER A 259 6.40 20.16 -9.74
N LYS A 260 6.63 19.83 -11.01
CA LYS A 260 6.66 20.77 -12.12
C LYS A 260 5.94 20.13 -13.31
N ALA A 261 4.75 20.63 -13.58
CA ALA A 261 4.03 20.30 -14.81
C ALA A 261 4.55 21.17 -15.98
N GLU A 262 4.33 20.69 -17.20
CA GLU A 262 4.63 21.45 -18.41
C GLU A 262 3.96 22.83 -18.36
N ASN A 263 4.73 23.87 -18.67
CA ASN A 263 4.26 25.26 -18.71
C ASN A 263 3.67 25.79 -17.37
N LYS A 264 3.96 25.14 -16.24
CA LYS A 264 3.60 25.62 -14.91
C LYS A 264 4.83 25.90 -14.06
N GLU A 265 4.65 26.78 -13.09
CA GLU A 265 5.64 27.01 -12.05
C GLU A 265 5.83 25.75 -11.20
N GLU A 266 7.03 25.63 -10.65
CA GLU A 266 7.34 24.58 -9.70
C GLU A 266 6.54 24.79 -8.40
N SER A 267 5.90 23.74 -7.92
CA SER A 267 5.21 23.72 -6.63
C SER A 267 6.00 22.88 -5.63
N LYS A 268 6.02 23.32 -4.37
CA LYS A 268 6.66 22.63 -3.26
C LYS A 268 5.67 22.43 -2.14
N GLN A 269 5.60 21.22 -1.62
CA GLN A 269 4.79 20.85 -0.48
C GLN A 269 5.68 20.17 0.55
N LYS A 270 5.51 20.54 1.80
CA LYS A 270 6.23 19.94 2.92
C LYS A 270 5.22 19.58 4.00
N TYR A 271 5.31 18.34 4.48
CA TYR A 271 4.49 17.84 5.57
C TYR A 271 5.38 17.35 6.70
N ILE A 272 4.93 17.60 7.93
CA ILE A 272 5.57 17.13 9.17
C ILE A 272 4.57 16.28 9.93
N TYR A 273 5.04 15.15 10.44
CA TYR A 273 4.24 14.20 11.19
C TYR A 273 4.79 14.10 12.62
N LYS A 274 3.92 14.28 13.61
CA LYS A 274 4.26 14.21 15.04
C LYS A 274 3.47 13.07 15.68
N TYR A 275 4.13 12.28 16.52
CA TYR A 275 3.53 11.09 17.10
C TYR A 275 3.63 11.06 18.62
N THR A 276 2.67 10.38 19.22
CA THR A 276 2.79 9.82 20.58
C THR A 276 2.72 8.30 20.47
N TYR A 277 3.37 7.59 21.38
CA TYR A 277 3.45 6.12 21.35
C TYR A 277 3.06 5.53 22.69
N ASN A 278 2.58 4.29 22.66
CA ASN A 278 2.45 3.46 23.85
C ASN A 278 3.82 2.85 24.26
N ASP A 279 3.85 2.17 25.41
CA ASP A 279 5.05 1.53 25.96
C ASP A 279 5.66 0.44 25.05
N LYS A 280 4.88 -0.08 24.09
CA LYS A 280 5.32 -1.06 23.08
C LYS A 280 5.89 -0.41 21.82
N GLY A 281 5.94 0.93 21.75
CA GLY A 281 6.48 1.68 20.63
C GLY A 281 5.55 1.76 19.41
N TYR A 282 4.24 1.54 19.60
CA TYR A 282 3.23 1.73 18.55
C TYR A 282 2.53 3.08 18.71
N PRO A 283 2.21 3.78 17.61
CA PRO A 283 1.63 5.11 17.68
C PRO A 283 0.23 5.05 18.31
N THR A 284 -0.04 5.95 19.26
CA THR A 284 -1.36 6.22 19.85
C THR A 284 -1.99 7.47 19.26
N THR A 285 -1.17 8.39 18.76
CA THR A 285 -1.64 9.56 18.00
C THR A 285 -0.63 9.87 16.89
N ARG A 286 -1.13 10.28 15.72
CA ARG A 286 -0.37 10.93 14.64
C ARG A 286 -1.02 12.27 14.33
N LYS A 287 -0.26 13.36 14.36
CA LYS A 287 -0.69 14.67 13.86
C LYS A 287 0.10 15.04 12.62
N GLU A 288 -0.60 15.46 11.58
CA GLU A 288 -0.03 15.89 10.30
C GLU A 288 -0.17 17.39 10.14
N TYR A 289 0.93 18.02 9.72
CA TYR A 289 1.03 19.45 9.52
C TYR A 289 1.50 19.75 8.10
N GLU A 290 0.83 20.67 7.41
CA GLU A 290 1.31 21.26 6.16
C GLU A 290 2.17 22.48 6.49
N VAL A 291 3.37 22.56 5.91
CA VAL A 291 4.29 23.69 6.12
C VAL A 291 4.09 24.71 5.01
N LYS A 292 3.59 25.90 5.38
CA LYS A 292 3.39 27.05 4.50
C LYS A 292 4.33 28.18 4.92
N GLY A 293 5.48 28.27 4.25
CA GLY A 293 6.53 29.22 4.63
C GLY A 293 7.11 28.86 6.01
N SER A 294 6.95 29.74 7.00
CA SER A 294 7.38 29.52 8.39
C SER A 294 6.27 28.97 9.30
N VAL A 295 5.07 28.71 8.77
CA VAL A 295 3.91 28.27 9.56
C VAL A 295 3.68 26.77 9.36
N GLU A 296 3.49 26.04 10.46
CA GLU A 296 2.98 24.67 10.48
C GLU A 296 1.46 24.70 10.70
N GLU A 297 0.67 24.39 9.68
CA GLU A 297 -0.79 24.30 9.78
C GLU A 297 -1.18 22.85 10.10
N HIS A 298 -1.85 22.62 11.24
CA HIS A 298 -2.38 21.30 11.59
C HIS A 298 -3.54 20.95 10.66
N ILE A 299 -3.46 19.81 9.97
CA ILE A 299 -4.47 19.43 8.97
C ILE A 299 -5.21 18.13 9.29
N MET A 300 -4.60 17.23 10.08
CA MET A 300 -5.19 15.93 10.42
C MET A 300 -4.65 15.40 11.74
N THR A 301 -5.50 14.71 12.49
CA THR A 301 -5.13 13.86 13.62
C THR A 301 -5.65 12.44 13.37
N GLU A 302 -4.81 11.43 13.60
CA GLU A 302 -5.21 10.03 13.74
C GLU A 302 -5.00 9.59 15.19
N GLU A 303 -6.00 8.94 15.78
CA GLU A 303 -5.93 8.36 17.12
C GLU A 303 -6.08 6.85 17.02
N TYR A 304 -5.17 6.11 17.62
CA TYR A 304 -5.09 4.65 17.53
C TYR A 304 -5.43 4.00 18.87
N THR A 305 -6.36 3.05 18.85
CA THR A 305 -6.76 2.24 20.02
C THR A 305 -6.37 0.77 19.77
N TYR A 306 -5.70 0.14 20.74
CA TYR A 306 -5.17 -1.24 20.64
C TYR A 306 -5.93 -2.23 21.54
#